data_AF-A0A0S2LZF7-F1
#
_entry.id   AF-A0A0S2LZF7-F1
#
_cell.length_a   1.000
_cell.length_b   1.000
_cell.length_c   1.000
_cell.angle_alpha   90.00
_cell.angle_beta   90.00
_cell.angle_gamma   90.00
#
_symmetry.space_group_name_H-M   'P 1'
#
loop_
_entity.id
_entity.type
_entity.pdbx_description
1 polymer ?
#
loop_
_entity_poly.entity_id
_entity_poly.type
_entity_poly.pdbx_seq_one_letter_code
_entity_poly.pdbx_strand_id
1 'polypeptide(L)'
;MIVIHTDNCLNPSAVRHAKGRTSPEGFWADTYNYAALRDQVLVPLGPTGDGCYSPSSYDSRADPSEPAPYVQAPKDALVIVEGMFLHRDGLAPYWDTSVGNV
;
A
#
# COMPACT_ATOMS: atom_id res chain seq x y z
N MET A 1 14.01 10.31 -4.01
CA MET A 1 12.66 9.92 -4.51
C MET A 1 12.45 8.46 -4.17
N ILE A 2 11.30 8.13 -3.60
CA ILE A 2 10.87 6.77 -3.26
C ILE A 2 9.61 6.50 -4.10
N VAL A 3 9.55 5.34 -4.74
CA VAL A 3 8.37 4.88 -5.48
C VAL A 3 7.81 3.67 -4.77
N ILE A 4 6.53 3.73 -4.41
CA ILE A 4 5.78 2.65 -3.77
C ILE A 4 4.77 2.14 -4.78
N HIS A 5 4.94 0.88 -5.19
CA HIS A 5 3.95 0.15 -5.97
C HIS A 5 2.97 -0.49 -4.99
N THR A 6 1.68 -0.16 -5.06
CA THR A 6 0.72 -0.76 -4.10
C THR A 6 0.53 -2.25 -4.31
N ASP A 7 0.95 -2.79 -5.45
CA ASP A 7 0.99 -4.24 -5.70
C ASP A 7 1.99 -4.98 -4.78
N ASN A 8 2.88 -4.26 -4.11
CA ASN A 8 3.72 -4.79 -3.02
C ASN A 8 2.96 -4.86 -1.68
N CYS A 9 1.75 -4.34 -1.62
CA CYS A 9 0.90 -4.31 -0.43
C CYS A 9 -0.44 -5.02 -0.69
N LEU A 10 -0.44 -6.10 -1.48
CA LEU A 10 -1.63 -6.90 -1.70
C LEU A 10 -2.03 -7.65 -0.44
N ASN A 11 -3.32 -7.94 -0.29
CA ASN A 11 -3.74 -8.96 0.66
C ASN A 11 -3.31 -10.37 0.17
N PRO A 12 -3.13 -11.32 1.10
CA PRO A 12 -2.97 -12.74 0.78
C PRO A 12 -4.06 -13.26 -0.16
N SER A 13 -3.75 -14.27 -0.99
CA SER A 13 -4.73 -14.79 -1.96
C SER A 13 -6.00 -15.33 -1.29
N ALA A 14 -5.89 -15.88 -0.08
CA ALA A 14 -7.02 -16.34 0.72
C ALA A 14 -8.02 -15.21 1.02
N VAL A 15 -7.54 -13.98 1.24
CA VAL A 15 -8.39 -12.80 1.46
C VAL A 15 -8.92 -12.28 0.13
N ARG A 16 -8.04 -12.08 -0.87
CA ARG A 16 -8.43 -11.55 -2.19
C ARG A 16 -9.50 -12.36 -2.90
N HIS A 17 -9.57 -13.66 -2.64
CA HIS A 17 -10.47 -14.58 -3.33
C HIS A 17 -11.58 -15.15 -2.44
N ALA A 18 -11.73 -14.67 -1.20
CA ALA A 18 -12.77 -15.13 -0.28
C ALA A 18 -14.19 -14.98 -0.85
N LYS A 19 -14.42 -13.95 -1.67
CA LYS A 19 -15.71 -13.69 -2.36
C LYS A 19 -15.82 -14.33 -3.75
N GLY A 20 -14.84 -15.16 -4.13
CA GLY A 20 -14.70 -15.75 -5.47
C GLY A 20 -13.65 -15.04 -6.32
N ARG A 21 -12.89 -15.80 -7.11
CA ARG A 21 -11.71 -15.32 -7.85
C ARG A 21 -12.01 -14.22 -8.88
N THR A 22 -13.23 -14.17 -9.39
CA THR A 22 -13.70 -13.18 -10.38
C THR A 22 -14.70 -12.19 -9.79
N SER A 23 -14.80 -12.10 -8.46
CA SER A 23 -15.76 -11.20 -7.80
C SER A 23 -15.33 -9.75 -7.97
N PRO A 24 -16.15 -8.88 -8.58
CA PRO A 24 -15.86 -7.45 -8.67
C PRO A 24 -15.84 -6.80 -7.28
N GLU A 25 -16.65 -7.30 -6.35
CA GLU A 25 -16.65 -6.82 -4.96
C GLU A 25 -15.32 -7.15 -4.27
N GLY A 26 -14.81 -8.38 -4.44
CA GLY A 26 -13.51 -8.76 -3.90
C GLY A 26 -12.36 -7.99 -4.55
N PHE A 27 -12.45 -7.72 -5.86
CA PHE A 27 -11.46 -6.91 -6.57
C PHE A 27 -11.37 -5.48 -6.02
N TRP A 28 -12.50 -4.84 -5.73
CA TRP A 28 -12.53 -3.50 -5.15
C TRP A 28 -12.17 -3.47 -3.66
N ALA A 29 -12.75 -4.37 -2.87
CA ALA A 29 -12.65 -4.33 -1.41
C ALA A 29 -11.36 -4.97 -0.88
N ASP A 30 -10.91 -6.06 -1.49
CA ASP A 30 -10.01 -7.01 -0.85
C ASP A 30 -8.65 -7.10 -1.56
N THR A 31 -8.41 -6.39 -2.67
CA THR A 31 -7.12 -6.45 -3.41
C THR A 31 -5.93 -6.03 -2.54
N TYR A 32 -6.02 -4.88 -1.88
CA TYR A 32 -4.89 -4.29 -1.14
C TYR A 32 -5.05 -4.41 0.37
N ASN A 33 -3.95 -4.69 1.05
CA ASN A 33 -3.83 -4.58 2.48
C ASN A 33 -3.62 -3.10 2.87
N TYR A 34 -4.72 -2.35 2.93
CA TYR A 34 -4.67 -0.92 3.27
C TYR A 34 -4.13 -0.64 4.67
N ALA A 35 -4.29 -1.57 5.61
CA ALA A 35 -3.72 -1.44 6.94
C ALA A 35 -2.18 -1.51 6.88
N ALA A 36 -1.62 -2.48 6.17
CA ALA A 36 -0.17 -2.57 5.95
C ALA A 36 0.37 -1.37 5.17
N LEU A 37 -0.30 -0.96 4.07
CA LEU A 37 0.09 0.23 3.32
C LEU A 37 0.11 1.48 4.23
N ARG A 38 -0.91 1.66 5.07
CA ARG A 38 -0.98 2.78 6.01
C ARG A 38 0.14 2.71 7.05
N ASP A 39 0.20 1.62 7.79
CA ASP A 39 1.02 1.51 9.01
C ASP A 39 2.51 1.35 8.70
N GLN A 40 2.83 0.70 7.58
CA GLN A 40 4.22 0.37 7.22
C GLN A 40 4.81 1.33 6.19
N VAL A 41 3.97 2.10 5.47
CA VAL A 41 4.43 3.03 4.42
C VAL A 41 3.95 4.46 4.67
N LEU A 42 2.64 4.71 4.62
CA LEU A 42 2.12 6.09 4.57
C LEU A 42 2.33 6.87 5.87
N VAL A 43 2.14 6.24 7.03
CA VAL A 43 2.37 6.87 8.32
C VAL A 43 3.86 7.12 8.56
N PRO A 44 4.78 6.14 8.39
CA PRO A 44 6.21 6.39 8.57
C PRO A 44 6.80 7.39 7.57
N LEU A 45 6.32 7.42 6.32
CA LEU A 45 6.78 8.36 5.30
C LEU A 45 6.04 9.69 5.30
N GLY A 46 5.00 9.84 6.12
CA GLY A 46 4.20 11.05 6.21
C GLY A 46 4.94 12.21 6.90
N PRO A 47 4.36 13.42 6.90
CA PRO A 47 5.00 14.63 7.43
C PRO A 47 5.44 14.55 8.90
N THR A 48 4.78 13.70 9.70
CA THR A 48 5.09 13.48 11.12
C THR A 48 5.72 12.11 11.37
N GLY A 49 6.01 11.35 10.32
CA GLY A 49 6.61 10.03 10.41
C GLY A 49 8.10 10.08 10.72
N ASP A 50 8.65 8.95 11.17
CA ASP A 50 10.07 8.81 11.48
C ASP A 50 10.92 8.40 10.26
N GLY A 51 10.29 8.18 9.11
CA GLY A 51 10.90 7.73 7.87
C GLY A 51 11.31 6.25 7.86
N CYS A 52 11.01 5.48 8.90
CA CYS A 52 11.34 4.06 8.99
C CYS A 52 10.18 3.23 8.42
N TYR A 53 10.28 2.84 7.16
CA TYR A 53 9.17 2.23 6.42
C TYR A 53 9.55 0.85 5.87
N SER A 54 8.56 0.01 5.58
CA SER A 54 8.75 -1.24 4.83
C SER A 54 8.19 -1.10 3.40
N PRO A 55 8.98 -1.34 2.34
CA PRO A 55 8.55 -1.10 0.96
C PRO A 55 7.60 -2.18 0.40
N SER A 56 7.39 -3.28 1.13
CA SER A 56 6.52 -4.38 0.72
C SER A 56 5.97 -5.13 1.92
N SER A 57 4.70 -5.51 1.86
CA SER A 57 4.06 -6.43 2.79
C SER A 57 3.54 -7.70 2.09
N TYR A 58 3.87 -7.88 0.81
CA TYR A 58 3.40 -8.99 -0.01
C TYR A 58 4.48 -9.49 -0.98
N ASP A 59 4.68 -10.80 -1.00
CA ASP A 59 5.46 -11.55 -1.98
C ASP A 59 4.63 -12.75 -2.46
N SER A 60 4.34 -12.80 -3.76
CA SER A 60 3.60 -13.92 -4.37
C SER A 60 4.28 -15.29 -4.21
N ARG A 61 5.59 -15.33 -3.92
CA ARG A 61 6.34 -16.57 -3.64
C ARG A 61 6.11 -17.09 -2.22
N ALA A 62 5.60 -16.26 -1.31
CA ALA A 62 5.35 -16.57 0.09
C ALA A 62 4.00 -15.99 0.50
N ASP A 63 2.93 -16.79 0.44
CA ASP A 63 1.55 -16.34 0.70
C ASP A 63 0.93 -17.19 1.83
N PRO A 64 0.80 -16.65 3.07
CA PRO A 64 0.97 -15.25 3.45
C PRO A 64 2.44 -14.80 3.51
N SER A 65 2.65 -13.49 3.34
CA SER A 65 3.96 -12.86 3.28
C SER A 65 4.30 -12.15 4.60
N GLU A 66 5.59 -12.09 4.91
CA GLU A 66 6.11 -11.17 5.92
C GLU A 66 6.49 -9.83 5.26
N PRO A 67 6.44 -8.71 6.00
CA PRO A 67 6.96 -7.44 5.51
C PRO A 67 8.44 -7.53 5.12
N ALA A 68 8.81 -6.80 4.08
CA ALA A 68 10.20 -6.57 3.77
C ALA A 68 10.92 -5.86 4.93
N PRO A 69 12.24 -6.02 5.07
CA PRO A 69 12.99 -5.31 6.09
C PRO A 69 12.76 -3.80 6.03
N TYR A 70 12.60 -3.19 7.20
CA TYR A 70 12.43 -1.75 7.31
C TYR A 70 13.70 -1.02 6.85
N VAL A 71 13.49 0.11 6.19
CA VAL A 71 14.52 0.98 5.65
C VAL A 71 14.25 2.42 6.03
N GLN A 72 15.33 3.17 6.27
CA GLN A 72 15.26 4.59 6.60
C GLN A 72 15.18 5.42 5.32
N ALA A 73 14.13 6.23 5.18
CA ALA A 73 14.00 7.20 4.10
C ALA A 73 14.95 8.40 4.29
N PRO A 74 15.44 9.00 3.19
CA PRO A 74 16.04 10.34 3.23
C PRO A 74 15.06 11.37 3.83
N LYS A 75 15.58 12.36 4.58
CA LYS A 75 14.76 13.37 5.27
C LYS A 75 13.91 14.24 4.34
N ASP A 76 14.33 14.37 3.09
CA ASP A 76 13.74 15.20 2.03
C ASP A 76 13.15 14.34 0.89
N ALA A 77 12.80 13.09 1.18
CA ALA A 77 12.30 12.19 0.16
C ALA A 77 10.95 12.65 -0.39
N LEU A 78 10.89 12.87 -1.71
CA LEU A 78 9.63 12.82 -2.46
C LEU A 78 9.16 11.37 -2.56
N VAL A 79 7.94 11.10 -2.08
CA VAL A 79 7.30 9.78 -2.14
C VAL A 79 6.21 9.79 -3.20
N ILE A 80 6.29 8.83 -4.12
CA ILE A 80 5.27 8.60 -5.14
C ILE A 80 4.64 7.26 -4.84
N VAL A 81 3.33 7.23 -4.66
CA VAL A 81 2.55 6.01 -4.48
C VAL A 81 1.72 5.80 -5.73
N GLU A 82 1.85 4.64 -6.36
CA GLU A 82 1.14 4.34 -7.61
C GLU A 82 0.40 3.00 -7.53
N GLY A 83 -0.76 2.97 -8.18
CA GLY A 83 -1.65 1.82 -8.18
C GLY A 83 -3.13 2.20 -8.29
N MET A 84 -3.99 1.19 -8.18
CA MET A 84 -5.44 1.36 -8.30
C MET A 84 -6.07 1.78 -6.97
N PHE A 85 -7.22 2.45 -7.05
CA PHE A 85 -8.10 2.74 -5.90
C PHE A 85 -7.48 3.63 -4.80
N LEU A 86 -6.49 4.46 -5.15
CA LEU A 86 -5.82 5.35 -4.20
C LEU A 86 -6.63 6.60 -3.84
N HIS A 87 -7.61 6.98 -4.67
CA HIS A 87 -8.52 8.10 -4.42
C HIS A 87 -9.72 7.74 -3.52
N ARG A 88 -9.59 6.71 -2.67
CA ARG A 88 -10.64 6.30 -1.73
C ARG A 88 -10.59 7.11 -0.44
N ASP A 89 -11.74 7.31 0.21
CA ASP A 89 -11.89 8.13 1.41
C ASP A 89 -10.88 7.81 2.52
N GLY A 90 -10.61 6.54 2.76
CA GLY A 90 -9.68 6.09 3.80
C GLY A 90 -8.21 6.43 3.54
N LEU A 91 -7.85 6.82 2.32
CA LEU A 91 -6.48 7.19 1.96
C LEU A 91 -6.31 8.69 1.67
N ALA A 92 -7.41 9.40 1.41
CA ALA A 92 -7.38 10.83 1.09
C ALA A 92 -6.56 11.69 2.08
N PRO A 93 -6.58 11.44 3.41
CA PRO A 93 -5.78 12.24 4.36
C PRO A 93 -4.25 12.09 4.23
N TYR A 94 -3.74 11.08 3.51
CA TYR A 94 -2.30 10.84 3.35
C TYR A 94 -1.69 11.50 2.12
N TRP A 95 -2.50 12.13 1.27
CA TRP A 95 -2.04 12.71 0.01
C TRP A 95 -1.86 14.22 0.13
N ASP A 96 -0.63 14.70 -0.08
CA ASP A 96 -0.39 16.12 -0.33
C ASP A 96 -0.96 16.54 -1.68
N THR A 97 -0.88 15.64 -2.67
CA THR A 97 -1.46 15.79 -4.00
C THR A 97 -1.76 14.41 -4.60
N SER A 98 -2.76 14.33 -5.47
CA SER A 98 -3.09 13.10 -6.18
C SER A 98 -3.48 13.39 -7.62
N VAL A 99 -3.16 12.47 -8.52
CA VAL A 99 -3.47 12.56 -9.95
C VAL A 99 -4.11 11.26 -10.39
N GLY A 100 -5.25 11.35 -11.05
CA GLY A 100 -5.98 10.22 -11.59
C GLY A 100 -7.30 10.69 -12.19
N ASN A 101 -7.83 9.91 -13.13
CA ASN A 101 -9.16 10.18 -13.68
C ASN A 101 -10.20 9.73 -12.64
N VAL A 102 -11.03 10.67 -12.21
CA VAL A 102 -12.26 10.40 -11.45
C VAL A 102 -13.36 9.88 -12.37
#